data_AF-A0A821DK95-F1
#
_entry.id   AF-A0A821DK95-F1
#
_cell.length_a   1.000
_cell.length_b   1.000
_cell.length_c   1.000
_cell.angle_alpha   90.00
_cell.angle_beta   90.00
_cell.angle_gamma   90.00
#
_symmetry.space_group_name_H-M   'P 1'
#
loop_
_entity.id
_entity.type
_entity.pdbx_description
1 polymer ?
#
loop_
_entity_poly.entity_id
_entity_poly.type
_entity_poly.pdbx_seq_one_letter_code
_entity_poly.pdbx_strand_id
1 'polypeptide(L)'
;MNQNSNNSLKSSAFSISNYHYNNITQSMNNDDDFGCVKVEISDLDNSCPNATTLSLMRCKKQILHPFRNLLCLIGWRPFGVDSLRRSSILMRIFNIIYPLFILILLLFNYTYEIIVCQGKLNVVTDTKTTTTSATTLSPSQNHTVLNWSSLIPPKPFHKINVTNIQPNVCGHIFTTYILPDLLHFVAFIIGFIYFRVTEGEQMYSLMEKVFIHADQNMRQFSPNRVIRRLKIFLLIGTFWVLTSVATHALSNAMNDFAHPLIFDKKNQLKRKSVRYSLFILDIVCLLLSNCIHLAIVMNFVSHCEMVVFYCKSIRTRLEEKSIHLLEAMKQILDLGLSISQLNGAASRMMSILVVFYLERTILGIILFMANEIKEPMIYAYRVLYPIVWFSILIFCLGQAARVTSKCDKFHRISLSMRVYGYHAISSTDLDGFLLFLSAAELRAKLFGLTVRPGKIIFILVTIIIVCVILLQTNIINSSNLFLQ
;
A
#
# COMPACT_ATOMS: atom_id res chain seq x y z
N MET A 1 -41.72 -6.87 -71.77
CA MET A 1 -41.19 -5.93 -72.80
C MET A 1 -40.75 -4.66 -72.10
N ASN A 2 -39.61 -4.05 -72.37
CA ASN A 2 -38.27 -4.52 -72.67
C ASN A 2 -37.33 -3.34 -72.36
N GLN A 3 -36.11 -3.65 -71.94
CA GLN A 3 -34.86 -2.86 -71.99
C GLN A 3 -34.91 -1.40 -72.50
N ASN A 4 -34.44 -0.45 -71.68
CA ASN A 4 -33.32 0.47 -72.00
C ASN A 4 -33.17 1.60 -70.95
N SER A 5 -32.14 1.51 -70.12
CA SER A 5 -31.53 2.64 -69.39
C SER A 5 -30.22 2.17 -68.76
N ASN A 6 -29.13 2.15 -69.53
CA ASN A 6 -27.82 1.72 -69.02
C ASN A 6 -26.62 2.43 -69.66
N ASN A 7 -26.75 3.69 -70.08
CA ASN A 7 -25.69 4.41 -70.80
C ASN A 7 -25.31 5.82 -70.25
N SER A 8 -25.58 6.17 -68.99
CA SER A 8 -25.13 7.48 -68.44
C SER A 8 -24.14 7.43 -67.26
N LEU A 9 -23.70 6.25 -66.80
CA LEU A 9 -22.89 6.12 -65.57
C LEU A 9 -21.41 5.74 -65.79
N LYS A 10 -20.92 5.72 -67.03
CA LYS A 10 -19.53 5.32 -67.35
C LYS A 10 -18.55 6.46 -67.66
N SER A 11 -18.97 7.73 -67.58
CA SER A 11 -18.13 8.88 -67.93
C SER A 11 -17.59 9.69 -66.74
N SER A 12 -17.92 9.34 -65.49
CA SER A 12 -17.46 10.04 -64.28
C SER A 12 -16.42 9.24 -63.46
N ALA A 13 -15.98 8.07 -63.96
CA ALA A 13 -15.07 7.16 -63.25
C ALA A 13 -13.61 7.19 -63.74
N PHE A 14 -13.26 8.03 -64.72
CA PHE A 14 -11.91 8.02 -65.32
C PHE A 14 -11.05 9.26 -65.00
N SER A 15 -11.52 10.17 -64.14
CA SER A 15 -10.82 11.44 -63.84
C SER A 15 -10.28 11.54 -62.41
N ILE A 16 -10.51 10.54 -61.55
CA ILE A 16 -10.09 10.58 -60.13
C ILE A 16 -8.81 9.74 -59.87
N SER A 17 -8.38 8.91 -60.83
CA SER A 17 -7.23 8.01 -60.68
C SER A 17 -5.86 8.64 -60.96
N ASN A 18 -5.79 9.85 -61.53
CA ASN A 18 -4.52 10.47 -61.95
C ASN A 18 -3.99 11.58 -61.02
N TYR A 19 -4.68 11.89 -59.90
CA TYR A 19 -4.23 12.92 -58.96
C TYR A 19 -3.45 12.39 -57.75
N HIS A 20 -3.36 11.07 -57.56
CA HIS A 20 -2.72 10.50 -56.37
C HIS A 20 -1.39 9.77 -56.63
N TYR A 21 -0.96 9.63 -57.89
CA TYR A 21 0.23 8.86 -58.27
C TYR A 21 1.47 9.71 -58.64
N ASN A 22 1.34 11.05 -58.73
CA ASN A 22 2.45 11.94 -59.10
C ASN A 22 3.24 12.53 -57.92
N ASN A 23 2.92 12.17 -56.67
CA ASN A 23 3.64 12.66 -55.48
C ASN A 23 4.55 11.61 -54.80
N ILE A 24 4.76 10.44 -55.40
CA ILE A 24 5.55 9.35 -54.78
C ILE A 24 6.90 9.13 -55.49
N THR A 25 7.18 9.82 -56.58
CA THR A 25 8.43 9.69 -57.35
C THR A 25 9.16 11.03 -57.52
N GLN A 26 9.32 11.77 -56.42
CA GLN A 26 10.47 12.66 -56.24
C GLN A 26 11.33 12.13 -55.09
N SER A 27 12.24 11.28 -55.53
CA SER A 27 13.40 10.77 -54.85
C SER A 27 14.31 11.87 -54.32
N MET A 28 14.84 11.60 -53.12
CA MET A 28 16.25 11.75 -52.76
C MET A 28 16.77 13.18 -52.61
N ASN A 29 16.76 13.66 -51.37
CA ASN A 29 17.99 14.05 -50.68
C ASN A 29 17.70 14.24 -49.18
N ASN A 30 18.62 13.69 -48.36
CA ASN A 30 18.80 13.87 -46.90
C ASN A 30 18.46 12.66 -46.03
N ASP A 31 19.49 11.81 -45.94
CA ASP A 31 20.05 11.12 -44.77
C ASP A 31 19.24 11.02 -43.46
N ASP A 32 19.11 9.77 -43.02
CA ASP A 32 19.22 9.27 -41.64
C ASP A 32 18.42 9.95 -40.52
N ASP A 33 17.18 9.48 -40.28
CA ASP A 33 16.72 9.24 -38.90
C ASP A 33 15.49 8.28 -38.87
N PHE A 34 15.72 6.98 -38.71
CA PHE A 34 14.65 6.03 -38.38
C PHE A 34 14.34 6.10 -36.88
N GLY A 35 13.65 7.18 -36.48
CA GLY A 35 13.00 7.29 -35.18
C GLY A 35 11.64 6.58 -35.19
N CYS A 36 11.45 5.60 -34.32
CA CYS A 36 10.14 5.00 -34.06
C CYS A 36 9.16 6.08 -33.55
N VAL A 37 8.34 6.63 -34.44
CA VAL A 37 7.30 7.60 -34.11
C VAL A 37 6.17 6.86 -33.40
N LYS A 38 6.17 6.90 -32.07
CA LYS A 38 4.99 6.58 -31.27
C LYS A 38 4.03 7.76 -31.38
N VAL A 39 3.01 7.62 -32.22
CA VAL A 39 1.92 8.59 -32.37
C VAL A 39 1.20 8.71 -31.02
N GLU A 40 1.44 9.80 -30.29
CA GLU A 40 0.53 10.20 -29.22
C GLU A 40 -0.77 10.70 -29.86
N ILE A 41 -1.90 10.25 -29.32
CA ILE A 41 -3.26 10.58 -29.78
C ILE A 41 -3.61 12.04 -29.39
N SER A 42 -2.67 12.96 -29.56
CA SER A 42 -2.87 14.41 -29.49
C SER A 42 -3.12 15.00 -30.88
N ASP A 43 -2.71 14.29 -31.94
CA ASP A 43 -2.63 14.87 -33.28
C ASP A 43 -3.82 14.47 -34.18
N LEU A 44 -4.89 13.92 -33.60
CA LEU A 44 -6.16 13.74 -34.31
C LEU A 44 -6.94 15.06 -34.29
N ASP A 45 -6.61 15.92 -35.24
CA ASP A 45 -7.40 17.09 -35.62
C ASP A 45 -8.83 16.65 -36.02
N ASN A 46 -9.83 17.37 -35.50
CA ASN A 46 -11.21 17.50 -36.00
C ASN A 46 -12.25 16.35 -35.87
N SER A 47 -12.03 15.31 -35.08
CA SER A 47 -13.15 14.45 -34.62
C SER A 47 -13.28 14.54 -33.11
N CYS A 48 -14.47 14.90 -32.58
CA CYS A 48 -14.77 14.89 -31.15
C CYS A 48 -14.16 13.63 -30.51
N PRO A 49 -13.23 13.74 -29.55
CA PRO A 49 -12.60 12.57 -28.96
C PRO A 49 -13.69 11.68 -28.36
N ASN A 50 -13.72 10.40 -28.76
CA ASN A 50 -14.62 9.41 -28.18
C ASN A 50 -14.59 9.53 -26.65
N ALA A 51 -15.76 9.47 -26.00
CA ALA A 51 -15.92 9.75 -24.57
C ALA A 51 -14.98 8.91 -23.67
N THR A 52 -14.55 7.76 -24.18
CA THR A 52 -13.59 6.85 -23.55
C THR A 52 -12.14 7.25 -23.68
N THR A 53 -11.70 7.74 -24.84
CA THR A 53 -10.38 8.35 -24.98
C THR A 53 -10.23 9.51 -23.98
N LEU A 54 -11.26 10.34 -23.85
CA LEU A 54 -11.27 11.45 -22.89
C LEU A 54 -11.22 10.95 -21.42
N SER A 55 -11.96 9.89 -21.11
CA SER A 55 -11.99 9.30 -19.77
C SER A 55 -10.69 8.57 -19.41
N LEU A 56 -10.07 7.89 -20.38
CA LEU A 56 -8.76 7.24 -20.22
C LEU A 56 -7.65 8.29 -20.05
N MET A 57 -7.67 9.39 -20.81
CA MET A 57 -6.77 10.52 -20.61
C MET A 57 -6.93 11.16 -19.22
N ARG A 58 -8.17 11.34 -18.75
CA ARG A 58 -8.42 11.82 -17.37
C ARG A 58 -7.89 10.86 -16.32
N CYS A 59 -8.07 9.56 -16.51
CA CYS A 59 -7.55 8.53 -15.60
C CYS A 59 -6.01 8.56 -15.56
N LYS A 60 -5.37 8.60 -16.74
CA LYS A 60 -3.91 8.70 -16.89
C LYS A 60 -3.37 9.94 -16.16
N LYS A 61 -3.99 11.09 -16.37
CA LYS A 61 -3.54 12.35 -15.74
C LYS A 61 -3.80 12.41 -14.24
N GLN A 62 -4.95 11.93 -13.76
CA GLN A 62 -5.39 12.13 -12.38
C GLN A 62 -4.95 11.03 -11.41
N ILE A 63 -4.69 9.81 -11.87
CA ILE A 63 -4.40 8.66 -11.01
C ILE A 63 -3.03 8.08 -11.35
N LEU A 64 -2.79 7.86 -12.63
CA LEU A 64 -1.59 7.17 -13.08
C LEU A 64 -0.35 8.03 -12.96
N HIS A 65 -0.46 9.32 -13.25
CA HIS A 65 0.62 10.28 -13.07
C HIS A 65 1.05 10.44 -11.59
N PRO A 66 0.16 10.72 -10.62
CA PRO A 66 0.58 10.81 -9.22
C PRO A 66 1.09 9.47 -8.67
N PHE A 67 0.51 8.35 -9.06
CA PHE A 67 1.03 7.03 -8.67
C PHE A 67 2.42 6.76 -9.28
N ARG A 68 2.64 7.15 -10.54
CA ARG A 68 3.96 7.08 -11.18
C ARG A 68 4.98 7.95 -10.45
N ASN A 69 4.59 9.17 -10.07
CA ASN A 69 5.47 10.06 -9.30
C ASN A 69 5.85 9.45 -7.95
N LEU A 70 4.92 8.77 -7.28
CA LEU A 70 5.19 8.02 -6.06
C LEU A 70 6.20 6.88 -6.31
N LEU A 71 6.05 6.11 -7.38
CA LEU A 71 7.00 5.06 -7.76
C LEU A 71 8.39 5.62 -8.10
N CYS A 72 8.46 6.78 -8.74
CA CYS A 72 9.73 7.47 -9.00
C CYS A 72 10.37 7.96 -7.69
N LEU A 73 9.59 8.52 -6.76
CA LEU A 73 10.05 8.98 -5.45
C LEU A 73 10.65 7.85 -4.59
N ILE A 74 10.15 6.63 -4.75
CA ILE A 74 10.64 5.45 -4.02
C ILE A 74 11.81 4.77 -4.77
N GLY A 75 12.11 5.21 -6.00
CA GLY A 75 13.17 4.63 -6.83
C GLY A 75 12.79 3.31 -7.51
N TRP A 76 11.52 2.92 -7.46
CA TRP A 76 10.99 1.74 -8.15
C TRP A 76 10.78 1.96 -9.65
N ARG A 77 10.63 3.21 -10.10
CA ARG A 77 10.58 3.55 -11.52
C ARG A 77 11.70 4.52 -11.91
N PRO A 78 12.41 4.30 -13.03
CA PRO A 78 13.42 5.25 -13.49
C PRO A 78 12.79 6.58 -13.96
N PHE A 79 13.54 7.66 -13.80
CA PHE A 79 13.18 8.98 -14.29
C PHE A 79 13.43 9.08 -15.81
N GLY A 80 12.56 9.80 -16.51
CA GLY A 80 12.78 10.18 -17.91
C GLY A 80 12.55 9.08 -18.95
N VAL A 81 11.85 7.98 -18.62
CA VAL A 81 11.56 6.89 -19.57
C VAL A 81 10.73 7.37 -20.77
N ASP A 82 9.84 8.35 -20.57
CA ASP A 82 8.93 8.83 -21.60
C ASP A 82 9.50 10.02 -22.43
N SER A 83 10.68 10.53 -22.10
CA SER A 83 11.26 11.63 -22.87
C SER A 83 11.94 11.08 -24.14
N LEU A 84 11.38 11.41 -25.31
CA LEU A 84 11.89 11.07 -26.65
C LEU A 84 13.35 11.51 -26.89
N ARG A 85 13.90 12.38 -26.04
CA ARG A 85 15.28 12.85 -26.14
C ARG A 85 16.23 11.78 -25.60
N ARG A 86 17.09 11.26 -26.49
CA ARG A 86 18.19 10.32 -26.23
C ARG A 86 18.72 10.47 -24.80
N SER A 87 18.39 9.52 -23.95
CA SER A 87 18.76 9.50 -22.52
C SER A 87 20.25 9.75 -22.38
N SER A 88 20.62 10.90 -21.80
CA SER A 88 22.03 11.21 -21.55
C SER A 88 22.62 10.16 -20.60
N ILE A 89 23.91 9.86 -20.75
CA ILE A 89 24.63 8.93 -19.87
C ILE A 89 24.45 9.32 -18.39
N LEU A 90 24.35 10.62 -18.12
CA LEU A 90 24.12 11.17 -16.78
C LEU A 90 22.75 10.78 -16.19
N MET A 91 21.69 10.72 -17.01
CA MET A 91 20.38 10.23 -16.56
C MET A 91 20.38 8.73 -16.28
N ARG A 92 21.17 7.94 -17.03
CA ARG A 92 21.36 6.51 -16.74
C ARG A 92 22.06 6.29 -15.40
N ILE A 93 23.12 7.05 -15.13
CA ILE A 93 23.85 7.00 -13.86
C ILE A 93 22.94 7.44 -12.70
N PHE A 94 22.21 8.54 -12.85
CA PHE A 94 21.27 9.00 -11.83
C PHE A 94 20.20 7.95 -11.52
N ASN A 95 19.66 7.29 -12.54
CA ASN A 95 18.67 6.22 -12.36
C ASN A 95 19.24 5.01 -11.59
N ILE A 96 20.55 4.75 -11.61
CA ILE A 96 21.19 3.68 -10.83
C ILE A 96 21.53 4.14 -9.41
N ILE A 97 22.06 5.36 -9.25
CA ILE A 97 22.48 5.90 -7.95
C ILE A 97 21.27 6.17 -7.05
N TYR A 98 20.17 6.66 -7.62
CA TYR A 98 18.98 7.02 -6.85
C TYR A 98 18.36 5.86 -6.01
N PRO A 99 18.03 4.69 -6.58
CA PRO A 99 17.52 3.58 -5.79
C PRO A 99 18.54 3.05 -4.76
N LEU A 100 19.84 3.13 -5.05
CA LEU A 100 20.89 2.78 -4.09
C LEU A 100 20.88 3.74 -2.89
N PHE A 101 20.69 5.04 -3.14
CA PHE A 101 20.55 6.03 -2.10
C PHE A 101 19.31 5.78 -1.23
N ILE A 102 18.16 5.46 -1.83
CA ILE A 102 16.94 5.06 -1.11
C ILE A 102 17.17 3.82 -0.25
N LEU A 103 17.88 2.81 -0.78
CA LEU A 103 18.25 1.61 -0.03
C LEU A 103 19.12 1.95 1.20
N ILE A 104 20.10 2.83 1.05
CA ILE A 104 20.95 3.28 2.16
C ILE A 104 20.13 4.01 3.22
N LEU A 105 19.20 4.87 2.82
CA LEU A 105 18.30 5.56 3.77
C LEU A 105 17.40 4.57 4.54
N LEU A 106 16.91 3.51 3.90
CA LEU A 106 16.14 2.47 4.57
C LEU A 106 16.99 1.69 5.59
N LEU A 107 18.20 1.29 5.22
CA LEU A 107 19.13 0.62 6.14
C LEU A 107 19.52 1.51 7.32
N PHE A 108 19.71 2.81 7.05
CA PHE A 108 19.91 3.80 8.10
C PHE A 108 18.70 3.85 9.05
N ASN A 109 17.48 3.88 8.51
CA ASN A 109 16.25 3.88 9.31
C ASN A 109 16.17 2.67 10.25
N TYR A 110 16.38 1.46 9.72
CA TYR A 110 16.33 0.24 10.54
C TYR A 110 17.38 0.23 11.65
N THR A 111 18.61 0.64 11.29
CA THR A 111 19.70 0.73 12.27
C THR A 111 19.39 1.78 13.34
N TYR A 112 18.79 2.90 12.93
CA TYR A 112 18.42 3.98 13.82
C TYR A 112 17.26 3.60 14.75
N GLU A 113 16.23 2.90 14.25
CA GLU A 113 15.10 2.40 15.04
C GLU A 113 15.60 1.47 16.16
N ILE A 114 16.58 0.59 15.85
CA ILE A 114 17.22 -0.30 16.81
C ILE A 114 18.07 0.47 17.84
N ILE A 115 18.88 1.45 17.41
CA ILE A 115 19.77 2.21 18.31
C ILE A 115 18.99 3.10 19.28
N VAL A 116 17.92 3.73 18.79
CA VAL A 116 17.07 4.62 19.60
C VAL A 116 16.05 3.81 20.43
N CYS A 117 15.84 2.53 20.08
CA CYS A 117 14.78 1.70 20.61
C CYS A 117 13.44 2.44 20.58
N GLN A 118 13.08 2.80 19.35
CA GLN A 118 11.97 3.67 19.06
C GLN A 118 10.67 3.07 19.62
N GLY A 119 10.05 3.76 20.58
CA GLY A 119 8.86 3.28 21.28
C GLY A 119 9.13 2.56 22.59
N LYS A 120 10.39 2.53 23.07
CA LYS A 120 10.86 2.03 24.38
C LYS A 120 9.80 1.17 25.08
N LEU A 121 9.72 -0.10 24.70
CA LEU A 121 8.84 -1.06 25.38
C LEU A 121 9.44 -1.52 26.72
N ASN A 122 10.13 -0.63 27.44
CA ASN A 122 10.60 -0.94 28.78
C ASN A 122 9.44 -0.65 29.73
N VAL A 123 8.47 -1.58 29.73
CA VAL A 123 7.21 -1.55 30.52
C VAL A 123 7.47 -1.28 32.00
N VAL A 124 8.71 -1.45 32.49
CA VAL A 124 9.10 -1.21 33.89
C VAL A 124 9.55 0.23 34.16
N THR A 125 10.13 0.93 33.17
CA THR A 125 10.73 2.27 33.34
C THR A 125 9.90 3.40 32.74
N ASP A 126 9.13 3.15 31.69
CA ASP A 126 8.34 4.19 30.99
C ASP A 126 6.87 4.28 31.46
N THR A 127 6.49 3.47 32.46
CA THR A 127 5.16 3.46 33.11
C THR A 127 5.21 4.03 34.53
N LYS A 128 6.35 3.91 35.22
CA LYS A 128 6.47 4.34 36.61
C LYS A 128 6.75 5.83 36.70
N THR A 129 5.96 6.52 37.52
CA THR A 129 6.20 7.90 37.95
C THR A 129 7.61 8.01 38.51
N THR A 130 8.44 8.87 37.91
CA THR A 130 9.61 9.41 38.61
C THR A 130 9.05 10.26 39.75
N THR A 131 8.89 9.66 40.93
CA THR A 131 8.61 10.40 42.15
C THR A 131 9.86 11.22 42.44
N THR A 132 9.87 12.46 41.97
CA THR A 132 10.64 13.52 42.58
C THR A 132 10.28 13.50 44.06
N SER A 133 11.21 13.03 44.90
CA SER A 133 11.13 13.19 46.35
C SER A 133 11.21 14.69 46.64
N ALA A 134 10.05 15.36 46.58
CA ALA A 134 9.87 16.70 47.11
C ALA A 134 9.68 16.56 48.62
N THR A 135 10.68 17.07 49.32
CA THR A 135 10.75 17.35 50.75
C THR A 135 9.44 17.92 51.27
N THR A 136 8.76 17.22 52.17
CA THR A 136 7.73 17.79 53.05
C THR A 136 8.11 17.56 54.49
N LEU A 137 8.63 18.63 55.11
CA LEU A 137 8.71 18.81 56.55
C LEU A 137 7.30 18.87 57.14
N SER A 138 7.06 18.15 58.24
CA SER A 138 6.33 18.56 59.48
C SER A 138 5.89 17.30 60.29
N PRO A 139 5.42 17.41 61.55
CA PRO A 139 6.27 17.43 62.74
C PRO A 139 5.99 16.27 63.73
N SER A 140 7.02 15.93 64.52
CA SER A 140 6.99 15.46 65.92
C SER A 140 5.70 14.79 66.44
N GLN A 141 5.76 13.48 66.73
CA GLN A 141 5.27 12.92 67.99
C GLN A 141 6.20 11.81 68.50
N ASN A 142 6.71 12.05 69.72
CA ASN A 142 7.54 11.17 70.53
C ASN A 142 6.75 9.93 70.98
N HIS A 143 7.37 8.76 71.00
CA HIS A 143 7.35 7.85 72.16
C HIS A 143 8.62 6.99 72.17
N THR A 144 9.36 7.14 73.26
CA THR A 144 10.58 6.45 73.68
C THR A 144 10.34 4.99 74.06
N VAL A 145 11.35 4.10 73.93
CA VAL A 145 11.87 3.20 75.01
C VAL A 145 13.05 2.30 74.51
N LEU A 146 14.24 2.57 75.09
CA LEU A 146 15.33 1.71 75.64
C LEU A 146 16.22 0.74 74.79
N ASN A 147 17.35 1.26 74.31
CA ASN A 147 18.79 1.10 74.70
C ASN A 147 19.49 -0.20 75.24
N TRP A 148 20.76 -0.34 74.79
CA TRP A 148 22.03 -1.01 75.30
C TRP A 148 22.38 -2.40 74.72
N SER A 149 23.49 -2.62 74.00
CA SER A 149 24.93 -2.35 74.29
C SER A 149 25.78 -2.48 72.98
N SER A 150 26.50 -1.43 72.54
CA SER A 150 27.99 -1.25 72.51
C SER A 150 28.79 -2.42 71.87
N LEU A 151 29.77 -2.30 70.95
CA LEU A 151 30.71 -1.27 70.52
C LEU A 151 31.25 -1.64 69.12
N ILE A 152 31.09 -0.82 68.08
CA ILE A 152 32.09 -0.63 66.98
C ILE A 152 31.89 0.79 66.40
N PRO A 153 32.92 1.66 66.30
CA PRO A 153 32.78 2.97 65.67
C PRO A 153 32.75 2.87 64.13
N PRO A 154 31.88 3.62 63.43
CA PRO A 154 31.95 3.73 61.98
C PRO A 154 32.71 5.00 61.57
N LYS A 155 33.66 4.86 60.64
CA LYS A 155 34.03 5.82 59.56
C LYS A 155 35.22 5.22 58.77
N PRO A 156 35.42 5.55 57.48
CA PRO A 156 34.87 6.69 56.77
C PRO A 156 34.15 6.36 55.45
N PHE A 157 33.40 7.35 54.98
CA PHE A 157 32.93 7.51 53.61
C PHE A 157 34.01 7.11 52.59
N HIS A 158 33.70 6.11 51.76
CA HIS A 158 34.31 6.00 50.44
C HIS A 158 33.21 5.85 49.39
N LYS A 159 33.24 6.80 48.46
CA LYS A 159 32.41 6.98 47.28
C LYS A 159 32.00 5.65 46.63
N ILE A 160 30.71 5.36 46.60
CA ILE A 160 30.17 4.45 45.59
C ILE A 160 30.21 5.22 44.27
N ASN A 161 31.23 4.93 43.46
CA ASN A 161 31.24 5.26 42.05
C ASN A 161 30.07 4.51 41.39
N VAL A 162 28.94 5.18 41.23
CA VAL A 162 27.90 4.74 40.29
C VAL A 162 28.40 5.08 38.89
N THR A 163 29.32 4.27 38.38
CA THR A 163 29.65 4.15 36.96
C THR A 163 29.07 2.85 36.39
N ASN A 164 27.86 2.49 36.81
CA ASN A 164 27.05 1.55 36.06
C ASN A 164 25.98 2.36 35.32
N ILE A 165 26.41 2.99 34.22
CA ILE A 165 25.49 3.25 33.10
C ILE A 165 25.21 1.86 32.55
N GLN A 166 24.20 1.20 33.12
CA GLN A 166 23.68 -0.03 32.56
C GLN A 166 23.15 0.36 31.17
N PRO A 167 23.68 -0.23 30.07
CA PRO A 167 23.14 0.06 28.76
C PRO A 167 21.65 -0.30 28.84
N ASN A 168 20.78 0.62 28.44
CA ASN A 168 19.35 0.35 28.28
C ASN A 168 19.22 -0.71 27.18
N VAL A 169 19.37 -1.98 27.55
CA VAL A 169 19.16 -3.10 26.63
C VAL A 169 17.66 -3.17 26.44
N CYS A 170 17.24 -2.98 25.20
CA CYS A 170 15.83 -2.99 24.87
C CYS A 170 15.32 -4.42 24.96
N GLY A 171 14.25 -4.64 25.72
CA GLY A 171 13.60 -5.95 25.78
C GLY A 171 13.07 -6.34 24.39
N HIS A 172 13.15 -7.63 24.04
CA HIS A 172 12.58 -8.20 22.82
C HIS A 172 12.99 -7.53 21.49
N ILE A 173 14.29 -7.24 21.31
CA ILE A 173 14.81 -6.59 20.09
C ILE A 173 14.38 -7.31 18.80
N PHE A 174 14.34 -8.64 18.82
CA PHE A 174 14.04 -9.45 17.65
C PHE A 174 12.61 -9.26 17.13
N THR A 175 11.62 -9.41 18.01
CA THR A 175 10.19 -9.36 17.63
C THR A 175 9.65 -7.93 17.55
N THR A 176 10.33 -6.92 18.08
CA THR A 176 9.83 -5.54 18.05
C THR A 176 10.45 -4.70 16.96
N TYR A 177 11.70 -4.99 16.58
CA TYR A 177 12.45 -4.18 15.61
C TYR A 177 12.94 -5.01 14.42
N ILE A 178 13.63 -6.14 14.67
CA ILE A 178 14.26 -6.92 13.58
C ILE A 178 13.23 -7.54 12.63
N LEU A 179 12.17 -8.16 13.17
CA LEU A 179 11.16 -8.83 12.37
C LEU A 179 10.36 -7.86 11.48
N PRO A 180 9.80 -6.74 11.99
CA PRO A 180 9.13 -5.75 11.14
C PRO A 180 10.04 -5.19 10.04
N ASP A 181 11.30 -4.88 10.37
CA ASP A 181 12.26 -4.30 9.43
C ASP A 181 12.64 -5.28 8.32
N LEU A 182 12.81 -6.55 8.67
CA LEU A 182 13.05 -7.62 7.70
C LEU A 182 11.84 -7.80 6.77
N LEU A 183 10.62 -7.82 7.31
CA LEU A 183 9.40 -7.94 6.52
C LEU A 183 9.25 -6.76 5.55
N HIS A 184 9.47 -5.54 6.03
CA HIS A 184 9.42 -4.35 5.19
C HIS A 184 10.52 -4.34 4.11
N PHE A 185 11.73 -4.76 4.47
CA PHE A 185 12.84 -4.89 3.53
C PHE A 185 12.56 -5.90 2.41
N VAL A 186 12.07 -7.10 2.77
CA VAL A 186 11.70 -8.13 1.78
C VAL A 186 10.57 -7.61 0.88
N ALA A 187 9.57 -6.93 1.44
CA ALA A 187 8.50 -6.32 0.65
C ALA A 187 9.05 -5.25 -0.33
N PHE A 188 10.04 -4.45 0.10
CA PHE A 188 10.70 -3.47 -0.76
C PHE A 188 11.45 -4.13 -1.92
N ILE A 189 12.21 -5.20 -1.68
CA ILE A 189 12.95 -5.92 -2.73
C ILE A 189 12.00 -6.54 -3.75
N ILE A 190 10.92 -7.18 -3.30
CA ILE A 190 9.90 -7.73 -4.21
C ILE A 190 9.25 -6.61 -5.03
N GLY A 191 8.93 -5.47 -4.42
CA GLY A 191 8.39 -4.29 -5.10
C GLY A 191 9.36 -3.73 -6.14
N PHE A 192 10.63 -3.59 -5.78
CA PHE A 192 11.68 -3.13 -6.68
C PHE A 192 11.81 -4.02 -7.90
N ILE A 193 11.88 -5.35 -7.72
CA ILE A 193 11.94 -6.31 -8.83
C ILE A 193 10.66 -6.22 -9.68
N TYR A 194 9.49 -6.20 -9.04
CA TYR A 194 8.21 -6.20 -9.74
C TYR A 194 7.99 -4.95 -10.60
N PHE A 195 8.21 -3.76 -10.07
CA PHE A 195 7.94 -2.51 -10.79
C PHE A 195 9.06 -2.10 -11.74
N ARG A 196 10.30 -2.44 -11.42
CA ARG A 196 11.45 -1.98 -12.18
C ARG A 196 11.91 -2.98 -13.24
N VAL A 197 11.84 -4.28 -12.95
CA VAL A 197 12.32 -5.33 -13.85
C VAL A 197 11.18 -5.89 -14.70
N THR A 198 9.99 -6.10 -14.11
CA THR A 198 8.82 -6.62 -14.84
C THR A 198 7.99 -5.51 -15.52
N GLU A 199 8.53 -4.28 -15.56
CA GLU A 199 7.96 -3.07 -16.19
C GLU A 199 6.51 -2.69 -15.82
N GLY A 200 5.91 -3.27 -14.77
CA GLY A 200 4.64 -2.79 -14.19
C GLY A 200 3.46 -2.62 -15.16
N GLU A 201 3.53 -3.14 -16.39
CA GLU A 201 2.56 -2.89 -17.46
C GLU A 201 1.20 -3.53 -17.17
N GLN A 202 1.15 -4.47 -16.25
CA GLN A 202 -0.05 -5.26 -15.94
C GLN A 202 -1.20 -4.39 -15.43
N MET A 203 -0.95 -3.42 -14.54
CA MET A 203 -2.02 -2.52 -14.06
C MET A 203 -2.49 -1.56 -15.16
N TYR A 204 -1.58 -1.14 -16.04
CA TYR A 204 -1.86 -0.25 -17.17
C TYR A 204 -2.70 -0.96 -18.24
N SER A 205 -2.26 -2.16 -18.63
CA SER A 205 -2.94 -3.04 -19.59
C SER A 205 -4.32 -3.45 -19.08
N LEU A 206 -4.45 -3.82 -17.80
CA LEU A 206 -5.75 -4.14 -17.22
C LEU A 206 -6.67 -2.91 -17.22
N MET A 207 -6.15 -1.74 -16.86
CA MET A 207 -6.93 -0.51 -16.89
C MET A 207 -7.41 -0.19 -18.31
N GLU A 208 -6.53 -0.24 -19.29
CA GLU A 208 -6.88 0.00 -20.70
C GLU A 208 -7.96 -0.97 -21.19
N LYS A 209 -7.78 -2.28 -20.96
CA LYS A 209 -8.77 -3.31 -21.28
C LYS A 209 -10.13 -3.02 -20.63
N VAL A 210 -10.13 -2.68 -19.35
CA VAL A 210 -11.36 -2.38 -18.60
C VAL A 210 -12.09 -1.16 -19.16
N PHE A 211 -11.37 -0.12 -19.55
CA PHE A 211 -11.98 1.09 -20.11
C PHE A 211 -12.47 0.88 -21.55
N ILE A 212 -11.77 0.08 -22.36
CA ILE A 212 -12.21 -0.30 -23.72
C ILE A 212 -13.50 -1.13 -23.65
N HIS A 213 -13.56 -2.14 -22.77
CA HIS A 213 -14.76 -2.97 -22.62
C HIS A 213 -15.95 -2.22 -22.00
N ALA A 214 -15.70 -1.13 -21.26
CA ALA A 214 -16.76 -0.29 -20.72
C ALA A 214 -17.44 0.60 -21.78
N ASP A 215 -16.73 0.94 -22.87
CA ASP A 215 -17.26 1.80 -23.96
C ASP A 215 -18.34 1.09 -24.77
N GLN A 216 -18.08 -0.18 -25.07
CA GLN A 216 -18.69 -0.81 -26.24
C GLN A 216 -20.20 -0.99 -26.13
N ASN A 217 -20.85 -0.85 -24.97
CA ASN A 217 -22.30 -1.12 -24.89
C ASN A 217 -23.14 -0.50 -23.75
N MET A 218 -22.67 0.46 -22.92
CA MET A 218 -23.48 0.86 -21.75
C MET A 218 -23.50 2.35 -21.35
N ARG A 219 -24.66 2.98 -21.54
CA ARG A 219 -25.04 4.31 -20.98
C ARG A 219 -25.11 4.36 -19.44
N GLN A 220 -25.09 3.22 -18.73
CA GLN A 220 -25.20 3.15 -17.26
C GLN A 220 -23.87 3.00 -16.50
N PHE A 221 -22.75 2.76 -17.21
CA PHE A 221 -21.44 2.53 -16.61
C PHE A 221 -20.54 3.74 -16.81
N SER A 222 -20.42 4.59 -15.79
CA SER A 222 -19.56 5.76 -15.89
C SER A 222 -18.10 5.42 -15.54
N PRO A 223 -17.15 5.50 -16.49
CA PRO A 223 -15.71 5.42 -16.19
C PRO A 223 -15.28 6.43 -15.11
N ASN A 224 -15.99 7.56 -15.02
CA ASN A 224 -15.85 8.55 -13.96
C ASN A 224 -16.02 7.99 -12.54
N ARG A 225 -16.82 6.93 -12.33
CA ARG A 225 -16.97 6.29 -11.00
C ARG A 225 -15.70 5.56 -10.59
N VAL A 226 -15.05 4.86 -11.51
CA VAL A 226 -13.78 4.15 -11.23
C VAL A 226 -12.69 5.17 -10.92
N ILE A 227 -12.60 6.22 -11.75
CA ILE A 227 -11.64 7.32 -11.54
C ILE A 227 -11.85 7.98 -10.17
N ARG A 228 -13.10 8.30 -9.82
CA ARG A 228 -13.42 8.90 -8.52
C ARG A 228 -13.02 8.00 -7.35
N ARG A 229 -13.23 6.69 -7.45
CA ARG A 229 -12.85 5.74 -6.39
C ARG A 229 -11.35 5.61 -6.22
N LEU A 230 -10.60 5.48 -7.30
CA LEU A 230 -9.14 5.43 -7.26
C LEU A 230 -8.53 6.72 -6.70
N LYS A 231 -9.11 7.88 -7.05
CA LYS A 231 -8.72 9.17 -6.46
C LYS A 231 -8.98 9.21 -4.95
N ILE A 232 -10.14 8.71 -4.51
CA ILE A 232 -10.46 8.62 -3.07
C ILE A 232 -9.46 7.72 -2.35
N PHE A 233 -9.07 6.57 -2.93
CA PHE A 233 -8.05 5.70 -2.34
C PHE A 233 -6.70 6.41 -2.20
N LEU A 234 -6.28 7.17 -3.22
CA LEU A 234 -5.05 7.95 -3.14
C LEU A 234 -5.14 9.04 -2.05
N LEU A 235 -6.25 9.77 -1.95
CA LEU A 235 -6.44 10.79 -0.90
C LEU A 235 -6.44 10.20 0.51
N ILE A 236 -7.17 9.09 0.71
CA ILE A 236 -7.21 8.38 2.00
C ILE A 236 -5.83 7.85 2.36
N GLY A 237 -5.11 7.27 1.40
CA GLY A 237 -3.76 6.76 1.60
C GLY A 237 -2.76 7.86 1.95
N THR A 238 -2.81 9.01 1.28
CA THR A 238 -2.00 10.18 1.63
C THR A 238 -2.34 10.67 3.04
N PHE A 239 -3.63 10.78 3.39
CA PHE A 239 -4.06 11.16 4.73
C PHE A 239 -3.56 10.19 5.82
N TRP A 240 -3.55 8.89 5.52
CA TRP A 240 -2.99 7.86 6.40
C TRP A 240 -1.48 8.06 6.64
N VAL A 241 -0.71 8.37 5.59
CA VAL A 241 0.73 8.68 5.72
C VAL A 241 0.94 9.93 6.60
N LEU A 242 0.15 10.99 6.41
CA LEU A 242 0.24 12.18 7.25
C LEU A 242 -0.06 11.87 8.72
N THR A 243 -1.07 11.04 8.98
CA THR A 243 -1.43 10.66 10.35
C THR A 243 -0.36 9.76 10.98
N SER A 244 0.26 8.86 10.22
CA SER A 244 1.38 8.01 10.65
C SER A 244 2.63 8.83 11.00
N VAL A 245 2.98 9.83 10.19
CA VAL A 245 4.10 10.72 10.51
C VAL A 245 3.78 11.61 11.70
N ALA A 246 2.54 12.08 11.83
CA ALA A 246 2.10 12.90 12.96
C ALA A 246 2.13 12.13 14.29
N THR A 247 1.67 10.86 14.32
CA THR A 247 1.75 10.02 15.53
C THR A 247 3.20 9.80 15.95
N HIS A 248 4.10 9.58 15.01
CA HIS A 248 5.52 9.42 15.28
C HIS A 248 6.18 10.71 15.78
N ALA A 249 5.93 11.84 15.12
CA ALA A 249 6.45 13.13 15.55
C ALA A 249 5.98 13.49 16.96
N LEU A 250 4.72 13.19 17.29
CA LEU A 250 4.17 13.39 18.63
C LEU A 250 4.83 12.50 19.67
N SER A 251 5.12 11.24 19.34
CA SER A 251 5.86 10.33 20.24
C SER A 251 7.26 10.86 20.56
N ASN A 252 7.98 11.37 19.56
CA ASN A 252 9.32 11.91 19.73
C ASN A 252 9.34 13.26 20.48
N ALA A 253 8.31 14.09 20.31
CA ALA A 253 8.16 15.36 21.02
C ALA A 253 7.95 15.16 22.53
N MET A 254 7.22 14.11 22.93
CA MET A 254 6.91 13.84 24.34
C MET A 254 8.07 13.14 25.08
N ASN A 255 8.86 12.32 24.37
CA ASN A 255 9.99 11.58 24.95
C ASN A 255 11.31 12.38 24.93
N ASP A 256 11.22 13.71 24.85
CA ASP A 256 12.30 14.68 25.02
C ASP A 256 13.58 14.37 24.19
N PHE A 257 13.39 14.07 22.90
CA PHE A 257 14.45 13.69 21.95
C PHE A 257 15.48 12.74 22.60
N ALA A 258 15.01 11.63 23.15
CA ALA A 258 15.85 10.61 23.78
C ALA A 258 16.87 10.03 22.76
N HIS A 259 17.97 10.76 22.58
CA HIS A 259 19.23 10.30 22.00
C HIS A 259 20.25 10.12 23.13
N PRO A 260 20.05 9.14 24.06
CA PRO A 260 20.92 8.99 25.21
C PRO A 260 22.31 8.46 24.83
N LEU A 261 22.45 7.79 23.67
CA LEU A 261 23.63 6.98 23.36
C LEU A 261 24.76 7.67 22.57
N ILE A 262 24.48 8.71 21.78
CA ILE A 262 25.46 9.18 20.78
C ILE A 262 26.31 10.37 21.25
N PHE A 263 25.91 11.12 22.28
CA PHE A 263 26.61 12.36 22.62
C PHE A 263 26.98 12.47 24.11
N ASP A 264 28.27 12.28 24.40
CA ASP A 264 28.96 12.52 25.68
C ASP A 264 29.25 14.01 25.96
N LYS A 265 29.01 14.42 27.22
CA LYS A 265 28.66 15.75 27.78
C LYS A 265 29.57 16.96 27.41
N LYS A 266 30.64 16.80 26.64
CA LYS A 266 31.71 17.82 26.56
C LYS A 266 31.50 18.98 25.57
N ASN A 267 30.61 18.92 24.58
CA ASN A 267 30.40 20.03 23.62
C ASN A 267 28.90 20.35 23.38
N GLN A 268 28.46 21.55 23.79
CA GLN A 268 27.02 21.90 23.89
C GLN A 268 26.41 22.56 22.64
N LEU A 269 27.12 23.42 21.89
CA LEU A 269 26.55 24.16 20.74
C LEU A 269 26.48 23.33 19.44
N LYS A 270 27.55 22.62 19.07
CA LYS A 270 27.59 21.73 17.89
C LYS A 270 26.59 20.55 18.01
N ARG A 271 26.18 20.22 19.24
CA ARG A 271 25.26 19.13 19.59
C ARG A 271 23.80 19.42 19.29
N LYS A 272 23.34 20.68 19.40
CA LYS A 272 21.94 21.03 19.08
C LYS A 272 21.67 20.87 17.57
N SER A 273 22.56 21.40 16.73
CA SER A 273 22.42 21.30 15.27
C SER A 273 22.42 19.84 14.78
N VAL A 274 23.30 19.00 15.30
CA VAL A 274 23.36 17.57 14.93
C VAL A 274 22.11 16.80 15.39
N ARG A 275 21.56 17.11 16.57
CA ARG A 275 20.30 16.51 17.05
C ARG A 275 19.12 16.87 16.15
N TYR A 276 18.97 18.14 15.79
CA TYR A 276 17.92 18.56 14.85
C TYR A 276 18.10 17.93 13.46
N SER A 277 19.34 17.79 12.99
CA SER A 277 19.62 17.13 11.71
C SER A 277 19.24 15.66 11.71
N LEU A 278 19.54 14.92 12.79
CA LEU A 278 19.15 13.51 12.91
C LEU A 278 17.63 13.35 13.02
N PHE A 279 16.94 14.24 13.73
CA PHE A 279 15.48 14.24 13.79
C PHE A 279 14.84 14.50 12.43
N ILE A 280 15.34 15.49 11.67
CA ILE A 280 14.84 15.75 10.31
C ILE A 280 15.09 14.54 9.41
N LEU A 281 16.28 13.94 9.49
CA LEU A 281 16.64 12.76 8.72
C LEU A 281 15.73 11.57 9.05
N ASP A 282 15.44 11.34 10.32
CA ASP A 282 14.51 10.32 10.82
C ASP A 282 13.10 10.52 10.27
N ILE A 283 12.55 11.74 10.35
CA ILE A 283 11.24 12.06 9.76
C ILE A 283 11.22 11.82 8.25
N VAL A 284 12.30 12.16 7.53
CA VAL A 284 12.42 11.90 6.08
C VAL A 284 12.46 10.40 5.79
N CYS A 285 13.21 9.62 6.56
CA CYS A 285 13.30 8.17 6.42
C CYS A 285 11.95 7.50 6.70
N LEU A 286 11.24 7.95 7.73
CA LEU A 286 9.89 7.48 8.05
C LEU A 286 8.89 7.83 6.95
N LEU A 287 8.95 9.05 6.39
CA LEU A 287 8.10 9.44 5.27
C LEU A 287 8.32 8.51 4.07
N LEU A 288 9.59 8.24 3.74
CA LEU A 288 9.97 7.34 2.66
C LEU A 288 9.46 5.90 2.90
N SER A 289 9.61 5.38 4.12
CA SER A 289 9.07 4.08 4.53
C SER A 289 7.54 4.03 4.39
N ASN A 290 6.83 5.05 4.87
CA ASN A 290 5.37 5.14 4.70
C ASN A 290 4.94 5.26 3.22
N CYS A 291 5.74 5.92 2.38
CA CYS A 291 5.51 5.97 0.94
C CYS A 291 5.62 4.58 0.29
N ILE A 292 6.57 3.74 0.72
CA ILE A 292 6.70 2.35 0.25
C ILE A 292 5.45 1.54 0.59
N HIS A 293 4.99 1.61 1.84
CA HIS A 293 3.73 0.99 2.27
C HIS A 293 2.55 1.47 1.41
N LEU A 294 2.43 2.79 1.21
CA LEU A 294 1.38 3.37 0.39
C LEU A 294 1.43 2.86 -1.06
N ALA A 295 2.62 2.76 -1.67
CA ALA A 295 2.77 2.30 -3.04
C ALA A 295 2.31 0.84 -3.22
N ILE A 296 2.67 -0.05 -2.29
CA ILE A 296 2.26 -1.46 -2.33
C ILE A 296 0.74 -1.58 -2.14
N VAL A 297 0.20 -0.91 -1.13
CA VAL A 297 -1.25 -0.93 -0.86
C VAL A 297 -2.03 -0.36 -2.05
N MET A 298 -1.59 0.78 -2.60
CA MET A 298 -2.25 1.39 -3.74
C MET A 298 -2.23 0.50 -4.97
N ASN A 299 -1.11 -0.19 -5.25
CA ASN A 299 -1.03 -1.16 -6.34
C ASN A 299 -2.03 -2.31 -6.14
N PHE A 300 -2.02 -2.92 -4.95
CA PHE A 300 -2.87 -4.06 -4.64
C PHE A 300 -4.37 -3.69 -4.70
N VAL A 301 -4.74 -2.59 -4.05
CA VAL A 301 -6.13 -2.14 -3.96
C VAL A 301 -6.65 -1.64 -5.31
N SER A 302 -5.82 -0.94 -6.09
CA SER A 302 -6.20 -0.50 -7.44
C SER A 302 -6.45 -1.71 -8.34
N HIS A 303 -5.58 -2.72 -8.30
CA HIS A 303 -5.75 -3.96 -9.04
C HIS A 303 -7.04 -4.68 -8.61
N CYS A 304 -7.33 -4.77 -7.31
CA CYS A 304 -8.60 -5.32 -6.81
C CYS A 304 -9.83 -4.57 -7.33
N GLU A 305 -9.82 -3.23 -7.32
CA GLU A 305 -10.96 -2.44 -7.80
C GLU A 305 -11.19 -2.62 -9.31
N MET A 306 -10.11 -2.69 -10.10
CA MET A 306 -10.20 -2.96 -11.54
C MET A 306 -10.82 -4.34 -11.82
N VAL A 307 -10.39 -5.38 -11.12
CA VAL A 307 -10.97 -6.74 -11.24
C VAL A 307 -12.44 -6.75 -10.84
N VAL A 308 -12.81 -6.08 -9.74
CA VAL A 308 -14.22 -5.97 -9.33
C VAL A 308 -15.07 -5.27 -10.39
N PHE A 309 -14.53 -4.20 -10.99
CA PHE A 309 -15.22 -3.48 -12.04
C PHE A 309 -15.36 -4.34 -13.30
N TYR A 310 -14.31 -5.07 -13.69
CA TYR A 310 -14.35 -5.98 -14.84
C TYR A 310 -15.38 -7.09 -14.66
N CYS A 311 -15.37 -7.76 -13.50
CA CYS A 311 -16.37 -8.77 -13.15
C CYS A 311 -17.81 -8.20 -13.18
N LYS A 312 -18.00 -6.98 -12.67
CA LYS A 312 -19.32 -6.32 -12.72
C LYS A 312 -19.77 -6.03 -14.16
N SER A 313 -18.86 -5.58 -15.01
CA SER A 313 -19.15 -5.30 -16.42
C SER A 313 -19.60 -6.57 -17.17
N ILE A 314 -18.85 -7.66 -17.05
CA ILE A 314 -19.22 -8.96 -17.65
C ILE A 314 -20.59 -9.41 -17.15
N ARG A 315 -20.80 -9.36 -15.82
CA ARG A 315 -22.06 -9.75 -15.20
C ARG A 315 -23.25 -9.01 -15.81
N THR A 316 -23.20 -7.69 -15.90
CA THR A 316 -24.35 -6.93 -16.38
C THR A 316 -24.60 -7.15 -17.88
N ARG A 317 -23.54 -7.31 -18.68
CA ARG A 317 -23.69 -7.66 -20.12
C ARG A 317 -24.33 -9.03 -20.31
N LEU A 318 -24.00 -9.98 -19.42
CA LEU A 318 -24.59 -11.31 -19.43
C LEU A 318 -26.07 -11.28 -18.96
N GLU A 319 -26.40 -10.43 -17.97
CA GLU A 319 -27.79 -10.20 -17.49
C GLU A 319 -28.67 -9.54 -18.57
N GLU A 320 -28.12 -8.57 -19.30
CA GLU A 320 -28.80 -7.87 -20.41
C GLU A 320 -28.86 -8.68 -21.71
N LYS A 321 -28.26 -9.89 -21.73
CA LYS A 321 -28.15 -10.75 -22.92
C LYS A 321 -27.46 -10.06 -24.11
N SER A 322 -26.61 -9.06 -23.85
CA SER A 322 -25.95 -8.23 -24.87
C SER A 322 -24.61 -8.79 -25.36
N ILE A 323 -24.26 -10.00 -24.96
CA ILE A 323 -23.00 -10.68 -25.31
C ILE A 323 -23.28 -12.11 -25.79
N HIS A 324 -22.53 -12.58 -26.79
CA HIS A 324 -22.56 -13.98 -27.20
C HIS A 324 -21.82 -14.86 -26.20
N LEU A 325 -22.24 -16.12 -26.05
CA LEU A 325 -21.71 -17.05 -25.05
C LEU A 325 -20.19 -17.29 -25.22
N LEU A 326 -19.73 -17.48 -26.46
CA LEU A 326 -18.31 -17.68 -26.78
C LEU A 326 -17.45 -16.48 -26.36
N GLU A 327 -17.94 -15.26 -26.63
CA GLU A 327 -17.26 -14.02 -26.25
C GLU A 327 -17.28 -13.81 -24.72
N ALA A 328 -18.36 -14.24 -24.04
CA ALA A 328 -18.42 -14.25 -22.59
C ALA A 328 -17.40 -15.22 -21.97
N MET A 329 -17.22 -16.42 -22.54
CA MET A 329 -16.21 -17.38 -22.08
C MET A 329 -14.79 -16.82 -22.18
N LYS A 330 -14.48 -16.16 -23.31
CA LYS A 330 -13.19 -15.49 -23.50
C LYS A 330 -12.93 -14.41 -22.46
N GLN A 331 -13.91 -13.54 -22.20
CA GLN A 331 -13.79 -12.48 -21.18
C GLN A 331 -13.69 -13.05 -19.75
N ILE A 332 -14.35 -14.16 -19.45
CA ILE A 332 -14.22 -14.86 -18.17
C ILE A 332 -12.82 -15.46 -18.01
N LEU A 333 -12.23 -16.01 -19.07
CA LEU A 333 -10.85 -16.49 -19.06
C LEU A 333 -9.87 -15.34 -18.80
N ASP A 334 -10.03 -14.21 -19.48
CA ASP A 334 -9.22 -13.01 -19.27
C ASP A 334 -9.35 -12.46 -17.84
N LEU A 335 -10.56 -12.51 -17.26
CA LEU A 335 -10.79 -12.19 -15.85
C LEU A 335 -10.03 -13.16 -14.93
N GLY A 336 -10.05 -14.45 -15.23
CA GLY A 336 -9.31 -15.48 -14.49
C GLY A 336 -7.79 -15.26 -14.53
N LEU A 337 -7.24 -14.90 -15.70
CA LEU A 337 -5.84 -14.54 -15.85
C LEU A 337 -5.48 -13.30 -15.01
N SER A 338 -6.35 -12.28 -15.00
CA SER A 338 -6.16 -11.07 -14.19
C SER A 338 -6.16 -11.38 -12.69
N ILE A 339 -7.04 -12.27 -12.23
CA ILE A 339 -7.07 -12.74 -10.83
C ILE A 339 -5.82 -13.57 -10.49
N SER A 340 -5.35 -14.41 -11.41
CA SER A 340 -4.10 -15.17 -11.24
C SER A 340 -2.90 -14.23 -11.09
N GLN A 341 -2.83 -13.18 -11.91
CA GLN A 341 -1.81 -12.13 -11.81
C GLN A 341 -1.89 -11.37 -10.47
N LEU A 342 -3.11 -11.02 -10.03
CA LEU A 342 -3.34 -10.42 -8.70
C LEU A 342 -2.81 -11.32 -7.58
N ASN A 343 -3.10 -12.63 -7.65
CA ASN A 343 -2.65 -13.63 -6.70
C ASN A 343 -1.14 -13.91 -6.76
N GLY A 344 -0.45 -13.45 -7.81
CA GLY A 344 0.97 -13.61 -8.02
C GLY A 344 1.82 -12.65 -7.17
N ALA A 345 2.54 -11.73 -7.81
CA ALA A 345 3.47 -10.83 -7.13
C ALA A 345 2.76 -9.80 -6.22
N ALA A 346 1.63 -9.23 -6.68
CA ALA A 346 0.90 -8.21 -5.94
C ALA A 346 0.38 -8.73 -4.58
N SER A 347 -0.25 -9.90 -4.57
CA SER A 347 -0.71 -10.53 -3.33
C SER A 347 0.44 -10.97 -2.42
N ARG A 348 1.56 -11.48 -2.95
CA ARG A 348 2.73 -11.85 -2.14
C ARG A 348 3.32 -10.66 -1.39
N MET A 349 3.49 -9.51 -2.06
CA MET A 349 3.94 -8.26 -1.40
C MET A 349 2.96 -7.81 -0.31
N MET A 350 1.66 -7.77 -0.64
CA MET A 350 0.63 -7.35 0.30
C MET A 350 0.54 -8.29 1.52
N SER A 351 0.73 -9.60 1.31
CA SER A 351 0.69 -10.61 2.35
C SER A 351 1.76 -10.35 3.42
N ILE A 352 3.00 -10.06 3.01
CA ILE A 352 4.09 -9.69 3.93
C ILE A 352 3.73 -8.44 4.75
N LEU A 353 3.18 -7.41 4.10
CA LEU A 353 2.75 -6.20 4.79
C LEU A 353 1.56 -6.41 5.73
N VAL A 354 0.65 -7.35 5.44
CA VAL A 354 -0.45 -7.69 6.35
C VAL A 354 0.09 -8.21 7.69
N VAL A 355 1.17 -9.01 7.67
CA VAL A 355 1.83 -9.47 8.90
C VAL A 355 2.47 -8.30 9.65
N PHE A 356 3.17 -7.42 8.93
CA PHE A 356 3.74 -6.19 9.50
C PHE A 356 2.67 -5.31 10.17
N TYR A 357 1.53 -5.08 9.52
CA TYR A 357 0.45 -4.27 10.11
C TYR A 357 -0.19 -4.94 11.32
N LEU A 358 -0.35 -6.27 11.29
CA LEU A 358 -0.85 -7.02 12.44
C LEU A 358 0.08 -6.87 13.64
N GLU A 359 1.38 -7.04 13.42
CA GLU A 359 2.42 -6.89 14.44
C GLU A 359 2.44 -5.48 15.04
N ARG A 360 2.47 -4.44 14.20
CA ARG A 360 2.43 -3.03 14.67
C ARG A 360 1.12 -2.71 15.39
N THR A 361 0.00 -3.32 15.00
CA THR A 361 -1.28 -3.18 15.70
C THR A 361 -1.23 -3.81 17.09
N ILE A 362 -0.69 -5.03 17.21
CA ILE A 362 -0.54 -5.73 18.50
C ILE A 362 0.36 -4.94 19.44
N LEU A 363 1.51 -4.47 18.94
CA LEU A 363 2.43 -3.61 19.72
C LEU A 363 1.73 -2.33 20.20
N GLY A 364 0.92 -1.70 19.35
CA GLY A 364 0.13 -0.53 19.71
C GLY A 364 -0.90 -0.80 20.79
N ILE A 365 -1.59 -1.96 20.73
CA ILE A 365 -2.55 -2.37 21.75
C ILE A 365 -1.83 -2.59 23.09
N ILE A 366 -0.70 -3.30 23.10
CA ILE A 366 0.08 -3.53 24.33
C ILE A 366 0.52 -2.20 24.95
N LEU A 367 1.03 -1.27 24.13
CA LEU A 367 1.46 0.06 24.60
C LEU A 367 0.31 0.89 25.18
N PHE A 368 -0.89 0.76 24.60
CA PHE A 368 -2.09 1.39 25.12
C PHE A 368 -2.51 0.77 26.47
N MET A 369 -2.48 -0.55 26.59
CA MET A 369 -2.89 -1.26 27.81
C MET A 369 -1.93 -1.03 28.98
N ALA A 370 -0.63 -0.93 28.72
CA ALA A 370 0.39 -0.67 29.73
C ALA A 370 0.45 0.81 30.19
N ASN A 371 -0.53 1.64 29.85
CA ASN A 371 -0.46 3.08 30.15
C ASN A 371 -0.89 3.41 31.58
N GLU A 372 0.09 3.74 32.44
CA GLU A 372 -0.15 4.24 33.80
C GLU A 372 -0.20 5.78 33.88
N ILE A 373 0.22 6.49 32.83
CA ILE A 373 0.36 7.96 32.82
C ILE A 373 -0.94 8.61 32.32
N LYS A 374 -1.45 9.59 33.08
CA LYS A 374 -2.74 10.28 32.82
C LYS A 374 -2.62 11.55 31.97
N GLU A 375 -1.49 11.83 31.36
CA GLU A 375 -1.33 13.01 30.50
C GLU A 375 -2.11 12.86 29.18
N PRO A 376 -2.92 13.86 28.79
CA PRO A 376 -3.83 13.73 27.64
C PRO A 376 -3.11 13.58 26.31
N MET A 377 -1.96 14.23 26.13
CA MET A 377 -1.15 14.12 24.89
C MET A 377 -0.51 12.74 24.75
N ILE A 378 -0.06 12.16 25.85
CA ILE A 378 0.53 10.82 25.88
C ILE A 378 -0.55 9.77 25.58
N TYR A 379 -1.71 9.93 26.20
CA TYR A 379 -2.87 9.08 25.93
C TYR A 379 -3.30 9.15 24.46
N ALA A 380 -3.35 10.35 23.87
CA ALA A 380 -3.78 10.57 22.50
C ALA A 380 -2.90 9.83 21.46
N TYR A 381 -1.57 9.90 21.55
CA TYR A 381 -0.71 9.19 20.60
C TYR A 381 -0.78 7.67 20.79
N ARG A 382 -0.89 7.19 22.04
CA ARG A 382 -0.98 5.75 22.36
C ARG A 382 -2.28 5.13 21.83
N VAL A 383 -3.38 5.88 21.81
CA VAL A 383 -4.65 5.47 21.18
C VAL A 383 -4.58 5.55 19.66
N LEU A 384 -4.03 6.64 19.13
CA LEU A 384 -4.02 6.87 17.69
C LEU A 384 -3.12 5.87 16.95
N TYR A 385 -2.01 5.45 17.56
CA TYR A 385 -1.06 4.52 16.96
C TYR A 385 -1.68 3.19 16.52
N PRO A 386 -2.32 2.36 17.38
CA PRO A 386 -2.96 1.12 16.95
C PRO A 386 -4.11 1.35 15.96
N ILE A 387 -4.86 2.45 16.09
CA ILE A 387 -5.97 2.78 15.17
C ILE A 387 -5.45 2.99 13.74
N VAL A 388 -4.33 3.72 13.58
CA VAL A 388 -3.72 3.98 12.28
C VAL A 388 -3.32 2.68 11.58
N TRP A 389 -2.60 1.78 12.27
CA TRP A 389 -2.16 0.51 11.69
C TRP A 389 -3.29 -0.49 11.47
N PHE A 390 -4.29 -0.51 12.35
CA PHE A 390 -5.46 -1.36 12.20
C PHE A 390 -6.35 -0.93 11.03
N SER A 391 -6.48 0.38 10.79
CA SER A 391 -7.30 0.92 9.70
C SER A 391 -6.80 0.46 8.31
N ILE A 392 -5.48 0.47 8.09
CA ILE A 392 -4.88 0.04 6.82
C ILE A 392 -4.97 -1.49 6.65
N LEU A 393 -4.84 -2.25 7.74
CA LEU A 393 -5.02 -3.70 7.76
C LEU A 393 -6.42 -4.12 7.31
N ILE A 394 -7.46 -3.56 7.95
CA ILE A 394 -8.86 -3.84 7.58
C ILE A 394 -9.14 -3.44 6.13
N PHE A 395 -8.63 -2.29 5.71
CA PHE A 395 -8.86 -1.80 4.35
C PHE A 395 -8.32 -2.78 3.29
N CYS A 396 -7.10 -3.29 3.47
CA CYS A 396 -6.48 -4.24 2.55
C CYS A 396 -7.21 -5.59 2.51
N LEU A 397 -7.54 -6.15 3.69
CA LEU A 397 -8.27 -7.41 3.79
C LEU A 397 -9.70 -7.29 3.24
N GLY A 398 -10.37 -6.17 3.50
CA GLY A 398 -11.70 -5.88 3.02
C GLY A 398 -11.77 -5.81 1.49
N GLN A 399 -10.77 -5.21 0.85
CA GLN A 399 -10.70 -5.12 -0.62
C GLN A 399 -10.48 -6.49 -1.26
N ALA A 400 -9.61 -7.33 -0.69
CA ALA A 400 -9.45 -8.71 -1.15
C ALA A 400 -10.74 -9.54 -1.00
N ALA A 401 -11.41 -9.45 0.15
CA ALA A 401 -12.68 -10.14 0.39
C ALA A 401 -13.80 -9.67 -0.54
N ARG A 402 -13.79 -8.38 -0.90
CA ARG A 402 -14.77 -7.82 -1.83
C ARG A 402 -14.62 -8.40 -3.23
N VAL A 403 -13.39 -8.64 -3.72
CA VAL A 403 -13.15 -9.31 -5.00
C VAL A 403 -13.79 -10.70 -4.99
N THR A 404 -13.44 -11.53 -3.99
CA THR A 404 -13.98 -12.89 -3.84
C THR A 404 -15.49 -12.89 -3.74
N SER A 405 -16.09 -12.01 -2.92
CA SER A 405 -17.54 -11.94 -2.76
C SER A 405 -18.27 -11.55 -4.06
N LYS A 406 -17.69 -10.65 -4.87
CA LYS A 406 -18.29 -10.23 -6.14
C LYS A 406 -18.19 -11.33 -7.19
N CYS A 407 -17.08 -12.05 -7.24
CA CYS A 407 -16.90 -13.19 -8.14
C CYS A 407 -17.79 -14.38 -7.74
N ASP A 408 -17.93 -14.69 -6.45
CA ASP A 408 -18.84 -15.73 -5.97
C ASP A 408 -20.31 -15.37 -6.31
N LYS A 409 -20.69 -14.10 -6.18
CA LYS A 409 -22.02 -13.61 -6.60
C LYS A 409 -22.22 -13.73 -8.11
N PHE A 410 -21.19 -13.46 -8.91
CA PHE A 410 -21.23 -13.65 -10.35
C PHE A 410 -21.46 -15.11 -10.71
N HIS A 411 -20.72 -16.04 -10.10
CA HIS A 411 -20.92 -17.48 -10.27
C HIS A 411 -22.35 -17.90 -9.91
N ARG A 412 -22.91 -17.44 -8.79
CA ARG A 412 -24.29 -17.78 -8.40
C ARG A 412 -25.34 -17.30 -9.41
N ILE A 413 -25.13 -16.11 -9.97
CA ILE A 413 -26.09 -15.51 -10.92
C ILE A 413 -26.00 -16.17 -12.28
N SER A 414 -24.82 -16.59 -12.70
CA SER A 414 -24.66 -17.35 -13.94
C SER A 414 -25.45 -18.67 -13.94
N LEU A 415 -25.59 -19.32 -12.78
CA LEU A 415 -26.44 -20.50 -12.64
C LEU A 415 -27.93 -20.17 -12.83
N SER A 416 -28.37 -19.00 -12.35
CA SER A 416 -29.74 -18.53 -12.58
C SER A 416 -30.02 -18.14 -14.04
N MET A 417 -28.98 -17.80 -14.81
CA MET A 417 -29.11 -17.57 -16.25
C MET A 417 -29.39 -18.86 -17.03
N ARG A 418 -29.10 -20.05 -16.48
CA ARG A 418 -29.55 -21.31 -17.08
C ARG A 418 -31.07 -21.40 -17.15
N VAL A 419 -31.74 -20.91 -16.10
CA VAL A 419 -33.20 -21.02 -15.94
C VAL A 419 -33.94 -19.92 -16.71
N TYR A 420 -33.37 -18.72 -16.80
CA TYR A 420 -34.05 -17.52 -17.33
C TYR A 420 -33.37 -16.87 -18.57
N GLY A 421 -32.24 -17.41 -19.02
CA GLY A 421 -31.37 -16.84 -20.05
C GLY A 421 -31.27 -17.69 -21.32
N TYR A 422 -31.15 -17.00 -22.47
CA TYR A 422 -30.80 -17.59 -23.77
C TYR A 422 -31.61 -18.81 -24.24
N HIS A 423 -32.95 -18.71 -24.29
CA HIS A 423 -33.82 -19.76 -24.86
C HIS A 423 -33.53 -20.11 -26.34
N ALA A 424 -32.79 -19.24 -27.05
CA ALA A 424 -32.42 -19.45 -28.45
C ALA A 424 -31.11 -20.26 -28.64
N ILE A 425 -30.38 -20.57 -27.57
CA ILE A 425 -29.12 -21.33 -27.62
C ILE A 425 -29.39 -22.80 -27.30
N SER A 426 -28.62 -23.70 -27.91
CA SER A 426 -28.71 -25.14 -27.64
C SER A 426 -28.45 -25.43 -26.14
N SER A 427 -29.16 -26.41 -25.58
CA SER A 427 -28.94 -26.82 -24.18
C SER A 427 -27.52 -27.32 -23.94
N THR A 428 -26.90 -27.93 -24.94
CA THR A 428 -25.51 -28.43 -24.90
C THR A 428 -24.48 -27.31 -24.76
N ASP A 429 -24.64 -26.20 -25.48
CA ASP A 429 -23.70 -25.06 -25.41
C ASP A 429 -23.83 -24.34 -24.05
N LEU A 430 -25.06 -24.24 -23.54
CA LEU A 430 -25.33 -23.65 -22.23
C LEU A 430 -24.73 -24.49 -21.10
N ASP A 431 -24.86 -25.82 -21.18
CA ASP A 431 -24.27 -26.73 -20.20
C ASP A 431 -22.73 -26.72 -20.27
N GLY A 432 -22.16 -26.64 -21.48
CA GLY A 432 -20.71 -26.43 -21.67
C GLY A 432 -20.20 -25.13 -21.06
N PHE A 433 -20.96 -24.04 -21.20
CA PHE A 433 -20.64 -22.76 -20.56
C PHE A 433 -20.67 -22.82 -19.03
N LEU A 434 -21.69 -23.46 -18.46
CA LEU A 434 -21.80 -23.59 -17.00
C LEU A 434 -20.69 -24.48 -16.43
N LEU A 435 -20.34 -25.55 -17.13
CA LEU A 435 -19.20 -26.39 -16.75
C LEU A 435 -17.92 -25.57 -16.75
N PHE A 436 -17.65 -24.82 -17.81
CA PHE A 436 -16.50 -23.92 -17.91
C PHE A 436 -16.46 -22.90 -16.77
N LEU A 437 -17.59 -22.26 -16.48
CA LEU A 437 -17.68 -21.26 -15.42
C LEU A 437 -17.52 -21.85 -14.02
N SER A 438 -17.98 -23.08 -13.82
CA SER A 438 -17.74 -23.83 -12.57
C SER A 438 -16.28 -24.23 -12.38
N ALA A 439 -15.56 -24.46 -13.47
CA ALA A 439 -14.12 -24.75 -13.47
C ALA A 439 -13.25 -23.48 -13.32
N ALA A 440 -13.80 -22.29 -13.58
CA ALA A 440 -13.06 -21.04 -13.49
C ALA A 440 -12.81 -20.61 -12.03
N GLU A 441 -11.55 -20.67 -11.58
CA GLU A 441 -11.15 -20.21 -10.24
C GLU A 441 -11.11 -18.68 -10.10
N LEU A 442 -12.27 -18.05 -9.91
CA LEU A 442 -12.36 -16.58 -9.74
C LEU A 442 -12.26 -16.16 -8.25
N ARG A 443 -11.16 -16.50 -7.57
CA ARG A 443 -10.98 -16.20 -6.13
C ARG A 443 -9.67 -15.47 -5.83
N ALA A 444 -9.76 -14.41 -5.02
CA ALA A 444 -8.59 -13.71 -4.51
C ALA A 444 -7.96 -14.50 -3.34
N LYS A 445 -6.64 -14.68 -3.40
CA LYS A 445 -5.84 -15.44 -2.45
C LYS A 445 -4.80 -14.49 -1.82
N LEU A 446 -4.70 -14.43 -0.49
CA LEU A 446 -3.56 -13.85 0.25
C LEU A 446 -2.85 -15.00 0.97
N PHE A 447 -1.52 -15.07 0.91
CA PHE A 447 -0.74 -16.24 1.36
C PHE A 447 -1.20 -17.58 0.74
N GLY A 448 -1.76 -17.55 -0.48
CA GLY A 448 -2.38 -18.74 -1.09
C GLY A 448 -3.73 -19.14 -0.46
N LEU A 449 -4.16 -18.49 0.62
CA LEU A 449 -5.45 -18.71 1.28
C LEU A 449 -6.54 -17.83 0.65
N THR A 450 -7.66 -18.45 0.30
CA THR A 450 -8.82 -17.70 -0.24
C THR A 450 -9.42 -16.79 0.83
N VAL A 451 -9.46 -15.49 0.55
CA VAL A 451 -10.01 -14.50 1.47
C VAL A 451 -11.53 -14.41 1.27
N ARG A 452 -12.29 -14.89 2.26
CA ARG A 452 -13.76 -14.78 2.30
C ARG A 452 -14.17 -13.77 3.38
N PRO A 453 -15.20 -12.94 3.14
CA PRO A 453 -15.65 -11.94 4.11
C PRO A 453 -16.07 -12.56 5.46
N GLY A 454 -16.74 -13.71 5.44
CA GLY A 454 -17.14 -14.42 6.67
C GLY A 454 -15.95 -14.87 7.52
N LYS A 455 -14.82 -15.26 6.90
CA LYS A 455 -13.60 -15.65 7.63
C LYS A 455 -12.94 -14.45 8.31
N ILE A 456 -12.92 -13.29 7.67
CA ILE A 456 -12.35 -12.07 8.27
C ILE A 456 -13.15 -11.66 9.50
N ILE A 457 -14.48 -11.63 9.38
CA ILE A 457 -15.34 -11.25 10.51
C ILE A 457 -15.14 -12.23 11.67
N PHE A 458 -15.10 -13.54 11.38
CA PHE A 458 -14.83 -14.56 12.40
C PHE A 458 -13.49 -14.32 13.11
N ILE A 459 -12.39 -14.14 12.35
CA ILE A 459 -11.06 -13.87 12.94
C ILE A 459 -11.07 -12.59 13.78
N LEU A 460 -11.69 -11.51 13.29
CA LEU A 460 -11.77 -10.25 14.02
C LEU A 460 -12.51 -10.41 15.35
N VAL A 461 -13.65 -11.10 15.34
CA VAL A 461 -14.44 -11.38 16.54
C VAL A 461 -13.64 -12.25 17.51
N THR A 462 -12.94 -13.29 17.02
CA THR A 462 -12.07 -14.13 17.85
C THR A 462 -10.95 -13.32 18.50
N ILE A 463 -10.29 -12.42 17.76
CA ILE A 463 -9.24 -11.54 18.31
C ILE A 463 -9.82 -10.64 19.40
N ILE A 464 -10.98 -10.01 19.18
CA ILE A 464 -11.62 -9.17 20.18
C ILE A 464 -11.96 -9.96 21.44
N ILE A 465 -12.56 -11.14 21.30
CA ILE A 465 -12.90 -12.02 22.42
C ILE A 465 -11.65 -12.42 23.20
N VAL A 466 -10.58 -12.85 22.51
CA VAL A 466 -9.31 -13.22 23.15
C VAL A 466 -8.71 -12.02 23.88
N CYS A 467 -8.68 -10.83 23.27
CA CYS A 467 -8.19 -9.62 23.93
C CYS A 467 -9.01 -9.27 25.19
N VAL A 468 -10.34 -9.40 25.14
CA VAL A 468 -11.22 -9.16 26.29
C VAL A 468 -10.94 -10.19 27.40
N ILE A 469 -10.79 -11.47 27.05
CA ILE A 469 -10.45 -12.52 28.02
C ILE A 469 -9.08 -12.26 28.66
N LEU A 470 -8.07 -11.93 27.86
CA LEU A 470 -6.72 -11.63 28.35
C LEU A 470 -6.69 -10.38 29.27
N LEU A 471 -7.58 -9.41 29.00
CA LEU A 471 -7.76 -8.25 29.86
C LEU A 471 -8.46 -8.62 31.17
N GLN A 472 -9.57 -9.37 31.11
CA GLN A 472 -10.33 -9.80 32.29
C GLN A 472 -9.51 -10.72 33.21
N THR A 473 -8.65 -11.56 32.63
CA THR A 473 -7.76 -12.46 33.37
C THR A 473 -6.55 -11.76 33.98
N ASN A 474 -6.39 -10.44 33.77
CA ASN A 474 -5.30 -9.61 34.30
C ASN A 474 -3.88 -10.11 33.93
N ILE A 475 -3.77 -11.05 32.98
CA ILE A 475 -2.50 -11.60 32.48
C ILE A 475 -1.64 -10.47 31.91
N ILE A 476 -2.26 -9.54 31.19
CA ILE A 476 -1.60 -8.39 30.55
C ILE A 476 -1.31 -7.25 31.54
N ASN A 477 -2.08 -7.13 32.62
CA ASN A 477 -1.98 -6.02 33.58
C ASN A 477 -1.09 -6.35 34.80
N SER A 478 -0.78 -7.63 35.03
CA SER A 478 0.20 -7.98 36.05
C SER A 478 1.59 -7.63 35.51
N SER A 479 2.24 -6.69 36.18
CA SER A 479 3.63 -6.25 36.02
C SER A 479 4.68 -7.38 36.16
N ASN A 480 4.27 -8.64 36.10
CA ASN A 480 5.09 -9.85 36.27
C ASN A 480 5.31 -10.62 34.96
N LEU A 481 4.60 -10.30 33.86
CA LEU A 481 4.78 -11.04 32.60
C LEU A 481 6.04 -10.66 31.80
N PHE A 482 6.73 -9.58 32.19
CA PHE A 482 7.93 -9.06 31.52
C PHE A 482 9.20 -9.15 32.40
N LEU A 483 9.13 -9.87 33.53
CA LEU A 483 10.22 -10.01 34.49
C LEU A 483 10.95 -11.36 34.41
N GLN A 484 10.71 -12.15 33.36
CA GLN A 484 11.40 -13.42 33.15
C GLN A 484 12.20 -13.46 31.85
#